data_AF-T1G1D7-F1
#
_entry.id   AF-T1G1D7-F1
#
_cell.length_a   1.000
_cell.length_b   1.000
_cell.length_c   1.000
_cell.angle_alpha   90.00
_cell.angle_beta   90.00
_cell.angle_gamma   90.00
#
_symmetry.space_group_name_H-M   'P 1'
#
loop_
_entity.id
_entity.type
_entity.pdbx_description
1 polymer ?
#
loop_
_entity_poly.entity_id
_entity_poly.type
_entity_poly.pdbx_seq_one_letter_code
_entity_poly.pdbx_strand_id
1 'polypeptide(L)' 'MDLSIHRPHNIGDILQQIMTITDQSLDEAQTRKHTLNCHRMKPALFQVLCEIKEKTG' A
#
# COMPACT_ATOMS: atom_id res chain seq x y z
N MET A 1 18.36 15.25 -15.80
CA MET A 1 18.02 13.83 -15.55
C MET A 1 17.55 13.78 -14.12
N ASP A 2 16.25 13.50 -13.97
CA ASP A 2 15.47 13.68 -12.77
C ASP A 2 16.08 12.95 -11.55
N LEU A 3 16.42 13.74 -10.52
CA LEU A 3 16.89 13.27 -9.22
C LEU A 3 15.69 12.81 -8.38
N SER A 4 14.83 11.94 -8.95
CA SER A 4 13.91 11.14 -8.15
C SER A 4 14.72 10.04 -7.49
N ILE A 5 15.46 10.46 -6.46
CA ILE A 5 15.73 9.71 -5.24
C ILE A 5 14.74 8.56 -5.16
N HIS A 6 15.26 7.33 -5.24
CA HIS A 6 14.57 6.16 -4.71
C HIS A 6 14.38 6.43 -3.22
N ARG A 7 13.34 7.22 -2.88
CA ARG A 7 12.88 7.41 -1.51
C ARG A 7 12.63 5.99 -1.02
N PRO A 8 13.21 5.55 0.10
CA PRO A 8 12.80 4.29 0.69
C PRO A 8 11.27 4.33 0.78
N HIS A 9 10.58 3.40 0.13
CA HIS A 9 9.12 3.33 0.15
C HIS A 9 8.72 3.11 1.60
N ASN A 10 8.38 4.20 2.29
CA ASN A 10 8.05 4.13 3.70
C ASN A 10 6.64 3.58 3.85
N ILE A 11 6.32 3.11 5.04
CA ILE A 11 4.97 2.60 5.33
C ILE A 11 3.85 3.59 4.96
N GLY A 12 4.12 4.90 5.09
CA GLY A 12 3.20 5.96 4.67
C GLY A 12 2.90 5.97 3.17
N ASP A 13 3.90 5.76 2.31
CA ASP A 13 3.70 5.66 0.85
C ASP A 13 2.87 4.43 0.49
N ILE A 14 3.14 3.30 1.16
CA ILE A 14 2.39 2.05 0.94
C ILE A 14 0.93 2.22 1.35
N LEU A 15 0.65 2.88 2.49
CA LEU A 15 -0.70 3.19 2.93
C LEU A 15 -1.43 4.15 2.00
N GLN A 16 -0.75 5.20 1.52
CA GLN A 16 -1.29 6.12 0.51
C GLN A 16 -1.60 5.41 -0.80
N GLN A 17 -0.73 4.49 -1.23
CA GLN A 17 -1.00 3.66 -2.40
C GLN A 17 -2.22 2.77 -2.20
N ILE A 18 -2.42 2.19 -1.02
CA ILE A 18 -3.62 1.38 -0.70
C ILE A 18 -4.89 2.25 -0.74
N MET A 19 -4.88 3.42 -0.10
CA MET A 19 -6.05 4.31 0.00
C MET A 19 -6.51 4.85 -1.36
N THR A 20 -5.59 4.96 -2.32
CA THR A 20 -5.88 5.49 -3.65
C THR A 20 -6.36 4.43 -4.65
N ILE A 21 -6.31 3.13 -4.31
CA ILE A 21 -6.75 2.04 -5.21
C ILE A 21 -8.22 2.19 -5.61
N THR A 22 -9.07 2.70 -4.71
CA THR A 22 -10.51 2.88 -4.96
C THR A 22 -10.85 3.99 -5.94
N ASP A 23 -9.90 4.89 -6.24
CA ASP A 23 -10.09 6.03 -7.16
C ASP A 23 -9.56 5.74 -8.58
N GLN A 24 -8.89 4.59 -8.76
CA GLN A 24 -8.19 4.27 -10.00
C GLN A 24 -9.01 3.43 -10.97
N SER A 25 -8.64 3.51 -12.24
CA SER A 25 -9.06 2.56 -13.27
C SER A 25 -8.73 1.13 -12.86
N LEU A 26 -9.55 0.16 -13.30
CA LEU A 26 -9.42 -1.27 -12.92
C LEU A 26 -8.01 -1.85 -13.16
N ASP A 27 -7.38 -1.49 -14.28
CA ASP A 27 -6.02 -1.91 -14.65
C ASP A 27 -4.94 -1.37 -13.69
N GLU A 28 -5.01 -0.08 -13.38
CA GLU A 28 -4.13 0.58 -12.43
C GLU A 28 -4.31 0.01 -11.01
N ALA A 29 -5.57 -0.22 -10.60
CA ALA A 29 -5.90 -0.85 -9.34
C ALA A 29 -5.33 -2.27 -9.24
N GLN A 30 -5.38 -3.06 -10.33
CA GLN A 30 -4.77 -4.40 -10.36
C GLN A 30 -3.26 -4.36 -10.20
N THR A 31 -2.59 -3.46 -10.91
CA THR A 31 -1.14 -3.30 -10.86
C THR A 31 -0.68 -2.93 -9.44
N ARG A 32 -1.36 -1.96 -8.79
CA ARG A 32 -1.04 -1.58 -7.41
C ARG A 32 -1.34 -2.70 -6.41
N LYS A 33 -2.47 -3.40 -6.57
CA LYS A 33 -2.81 -4.58 -5.76
C LYS A 33 -1.72 -5.65 -5.84
N HIS A 34 -1.18 -5.90 -7.04
CA HIS A 34 -0.13 -6.88 -7.23
C HIS A 34 1.17 -6.45 -6.54
N THR A 35 1.62 -5.22 -6.75
CA THR A 35 2.81 -4.65 -6.09
C THR A 35 2.72 -4.77 -4.57
N LEU A 36 1.56 -4.42 -3.99
CA LEU A 36 1.30 -4.58 -2.56
C LEU A 36 1.33 -6.04 -2.10
N ASN A 37 0.73 -6.94 -2.88
CA ASN A 37 0.70 -8.36 -2.53
C ASN A 37 2.09 -9.02 -2.59
N CYS A 38 2.97 -8.53 -3.45
CA CYS A 38 4.36 -8.97 -3.56
C CYS A 38 5.31 -8.25 -2.59
N HIS A 39 4.86 -7.20 -1.90
CA HIS A 39 5.71 -6.44 -0.99
C HIS A 39 5.98 -7.22 0.31
N ARG A 40 7.23 -7.17 0.79
CA ARG A 40 7.68 -7.93 1.98
C ARG A 40 6.98 -7.49 3.28
N MET A 41 6.44 -6.27 3.32
CA MET A 41 5.72 -5.73 4.48
C MET A 41 4.24 -6.09 4.52
N LYS A 42 3.68 -6.74 3.48
CA LYS A 42 2.27 -7.16 3.43
C LYS A 42 1.78 -7.86 4.71
N PRO A 43 2.48 -8.87 5.28
CA PRO A 43 1.98 -9.55 6.48
C PRO A 43 1.90 -8.60 7.69
N ALA A 44 2.90 -7.75 7.90
CA ALA A 44 2.91 -6.79 9.01
C ALA A 44 1.82 -5.72 8.86
N LEU A 45 1.66 -5.18 7.65
CA LEU A 45 0.59 -4.23 7.33
C LEU A 45 -0.79 -4.84 7.57
N PHE A 46 -1.00 -6.08 7.13
CA PHE A 46 -2.27 -6.78 7.33
C PHE A 46 -2.56 -7.00 8.81
N GLN A 47 -1.58 -7.40 9.61
CA GLN A 47 -1.78 -7.59 11.05
C GLN A 47 -2.16 -6.27 11.75
N VAL A 48 -1.46 -5.18 11.44
CA VAL A 48 -1.77 -3.85 12.01
C VAL A 48 -3.18 -3.40 11.59
N LEU A 49 -3.54 -3.54 10.31
CA LEU A 49 -4.87 -3.19 9.82
C LEU A 49 -5.98 -4.05 10.45
N CYS A 50 -5.72 -5.34 10.67
CA CYS A 50 -6.66 -6.24 11.35
C CYS A 50 -6.85 -5.82 12.81
N GLU A 51 -5.77 -5.52 13.51
CA GLU A 51 -5.82 -5.08 14.90
C GLU A 51 -6.58 -3.75 15.06
N ILE A 52 -6.36 -2.79 14.15
CA ILE A 52 -7.12 -1.52 14.14
C ILE A 52 -8.61 -1.77 13.89
N LYS A 53 -8.94 -2.62 12.92
CA LYS A 53 -10.32 -3.02 12.62
C LYS A 53 -10.99 -3.66 13.83
N GLU A 54 -10.28 -4.51 14.56
CA GLU A 54 -10.80 -5.19 15.76
C GLU A 54 -10.98 -4.25 16.95
N LYS A 55 -10.14 -3.22 17.09
CA LYS A 55 -10.21 -2.23 18.18
C LYS A 55 -11.18 -1.08 17.94
N THR A 56 -11.51 -0.81 16.67
CA THR A 56 -12.39 0.30 16.25
C THR A 56 -13.78 -0.19 15.81
N GLY A 57 -13.96 -1.51 15.69
CA GLY A 57 -15.22 -2.15 15.29
C GLY A 57 -16.21 -2.36 16.43
#